data_AF-A0A0M0JH17-F1
#
_entry.id   AF-A0A0M0JH17-F1
#
_cell.length_a   1.000
_cell.length_b   1.000
_cell.length_c   1.000
_cell.angle_alpha   90.00
_cell.angle_beta   90.00
_cell.angle_gamma   90.00
#
_symmetry.space_group_name_H-M   'P 1'
#
loop_
_entity.id
_entity.type
_entity.pdbx_description
1 polymer ?
#
loop_
_entity_poly.entity_id
_entity_poly.type
_entity_poly.pdbx_seq_one_letter_code
_entity_poly.pdbx_strand_id
1 'polypeptide(L)'
;MTTGGALLSLPTLSLPVSAEDSDDSASASMLLIDYAINDNFEPQSLWTNQRKREDLGTYQQLKTHLKRFDLGEQVHRSVAAATEAMLRYILEHRPQTAVMIVEGTCWRSQTRRTHEAHRRVARYYGVPSFDFIDSLRLDIAPQSTLWTKLPPGNDVCRACIRPKKQCEHSSFPTLFSDGKHPDGRGHQLVADALVALLTSWWRNDELLRIAREQQRRAFSATELLDGVANSTARASRASGVLLSRRDVSLALPPPFTDRELLAQHTVCASPTTLHAATSPSPHPNVTIESGWRWYEDRPGKPGWISTGPNGSAIEFGVQFGLAPRLTLMWTLGYEGFARAAVSFNSERNRHRVKLIDGLRTDGLHATQAAVLDMDVGHMYHGSRLDLAYGVSGWSIKPRSSERFRVEMLCRGEGERCGKFKILAVRAC
;
A
#
# COMPACT_ATOMS: atom_id res chain seq x y z
N MET A 1 -4.17 0.80 8.95
CA MET A 1 -4.54 1.48 7.69
C MET A 1 -3.61 0.88 6.65
N THR A 2 -4.10 0.07 5.70
CA THR A 2 -4.43 0.52 4.33
C THR A 2 -5.20 -0.58 3.58
N THR A 3 -6.22 -0.21 2.81
CA THR A 3 -6.67 -0.97 1.63
C THR A 3 -5.93 -0.38 0.43
N GLY A 4 -4.94 -1.08 -0.11
CA GLY A 4 -4.06 -0.60 -1.19
C GLY A 4 -2.79 -1.43 -1.23
N GLY A 5 -2.17 -1.62 -2.39
CA GLY A 5 -0.89 -2.35 -2.49
C GLY A 5 0.30 -1.52 -1.95
N ALA A 6 1.47 -2.14 -1.77
CA ALA A 6 2.71 -1.41 -1.47
C ALA A 6 2.96 -0.33 -2.53
N LEU A 7 2.65 -0.62 -3.80
CA LEU A 7 2.74 0.32 -4.93
C LEU A 7 2.06 1.67 -4.69
N LEU A 8 0.96 1.69 -3.93
CA LEU A 8 0.05 2.83 -3.78
C LEU A 8 0.11 3.47 -2.40
N SER A 9 0.69 2.78 -1.42
CA SER A 9 0.69 3.23 -0.03
C SER A 9 1.98 3.96 0.35
N LEU A 10 3.01 3.86 -0.49
CA LEU A 10 4.29 4.57 -0.32
C LEU A 10 4.16 6.07 -0.03
N PRO A 11 3.30 6.84 -0.74
CA PRO A 11 3.13 8.27 -0.45
C PRO A 11 2.42 8.56 0.87
N THR A 12 1.81 7.56 1.54
CA THR A 12 1.08 7.77 2.81
C THR A 12 1.89 7.45 4.06
N LEU A 13 3.13 6.97 3.91
CA LEU A 13 4.05 6.77 5.04
C LEU A 13 4.50 8.09 5.67
N SER A 14 4.20 9.22 5.02
CA SER A 14 4.10 10.54 5.63
C SER A 14 2.97 10.53 6.68
N LEU A 15 3.27 10.02 7.88
CA LEU A 15 2.46 10.18 9.09
C LEU A 15 2.06 11.67 9.26
N PRO A 16 0.95 11.96 9.98
CA PRO A 16 0.26 13.24 9.88
C PRO A 16 1.21 14.41 10.12
N VAL A 17 1.22 15.34 9.16
CA VAL A 17 1.93 16.64 9.15
C VAL A 17 1.40 17.58 10.27
N SER A 18 0.70 17.07 11.28
CA SER A 18 0.06 17.86 12.34
C SER A 18 0.74 17.71 13.71
N ALA A 19 1.97 17.21 13.77
CA ALA A 19 2.71 17.05 15.03
C ALA A 19 3.90 18.00 15.17
N GLU A 20 3.91 19.14 14.47
CA GLU A 20 4.99 20.13 14.59
C GLU A 20 4.94 20.95 15.89
N ASP A 21 3.85 20.90 16.67
CA ASP A 21 3.71 21.70 17.90
C ASP A 21 3.53 20.91 19.21
N SER A 22 3.69 19.57 19.17
CA SER A 22 3.82 18.78 20.40
C SER A 22 5.21 18.16 20.43
N ASP A 23 6.06 18.59 21.37
CA ASP A 23 7.40 18.05 21.64
C ASP A 23 7.42 16.51 21.81
N ASP A 24 6.26 15.90 22.02
CA ASP A 24 6.05 14.45 21.96
C ASP A 24 5.36 14.04 20.64
N SER A 25 6.00 14.27 19.49
CA SER A 25 5.56 13.59 18.27
C SER A 25 5.77 12.09 18.48
N ALA A 26 4.69 11.40 18.87
CA ALA A 26 4.69 9.97 19.15
C ALA A 26 4.93 9.20 17.85
N SER A 27 6.18 9.17 17.41
CA SER A 27 6.61 8.35 16.28
C SER A 27 6.31 6.90 16.63
N ALA A 28 5.68 6.18 15.71
CA ALA A 28 5.35 4.78 15.94
C ALA A 28 6.62 4.01 16.27
N SER A 29 6.67 3.36 17.43
CA SER A 29 7.83 2.54 17.83
C SER A 29 7.96 1.27 16.98
N MET A 30 6.85 0.84 16.36
CA MET A 30 6.79 -0.32 15.47
C MET A 30 5.82 -0.08 14.31
N LEU A 31 6.20 -0.56 13.13
CA LEU A 31 5.39 -0.57 11.91
C LEU A 31 5.22 -2.01 11.42
N LEU A 32 3.96 -2.45 11.34
CA LEU A 32 3.56 -3.69 10.67
C LEU A 32 3.09 -3.37 9.25
N ILE A 33 3.71 -4.00 8.26
CA ILE A 33 3.45 -3.78 6.84
C ILE A 33 2.71 -5.00 6.29
N ASP A 34 1.44 -4.86 5.93
CA ASP A 34 0.62 -5.94 5.35
C ASP A 34 0.05 -5.53 3.99
N TYR A 35 0.73 -5.94 2.92
CA TYR A 35 0.34 -5.65 1.53
C TYR A 35 0.23 -6.89 0.64
N ALA A 36 0.57 -8.05 1.15
CA ALA A 36 0.70 -9.31 0.42
C ALA A 36 -0.53 -9.64 -0.45
N ILE A 37 -1.72 -9.49 0.14
CA ILE A 37 -2.98 -9.75 -0.55
C ILE A 37 -3.31 -8.64 -1.55
N ASN A 38 -2.96 -7.39 -1.23
CA ASN A 38 -3.28 -6.22 -2.04
C ASN A 38 -2.38 -6.09 -3.28
N ASP A 39 -1.13 -6.51 -3.20
CA ASP A 39 -0.16 -6.53 -4.31
C ASP A 39 -0.34 -7.73 -5.25
N ASN A 40 -1.23 -8.66 -4.90
CA ASN A 40 -1.49 -9.85 -5.69
C ASN A 40 -2.57 -9.59 -6.75
N PHE A 41 -2.16 -9.40 -8.01
CA PHE A 41 -2.89 -9.58 -9.28
C PHE A 41 -4.37 -9.13 -9.40
N GLU A 42 -4.95 -8.44 -8.44
CA GLU A 42 -6.30 -7.87 -8.56
C GLU A 42 -6.15 -6.46 -9.15
N PRO A 43 -6.59 -6.25 -10.41
CA PRO A 43 -6.89 -4.91 -10.89
C PRO A 43 -7.69 -4.18 -9.81
N GLN A 44 -7.23 -3.03 -9.34
CA GLN A 44 -7.99 -2.26 -8.36
C GLN A 44 -9.37 -1.85 -8.89
N SER A 45 -9.55 -1.83 -10.22
CA SER A 45 -10.86 -1.70 -10.87
C SER A 45 -11.87 -2.78 -10.47
N LEU A 46 -11.43 -3.94 -9.95
CA LEU A 46 -12.32 -4.98 -9.42
C LEU A 46 -12.78 -4.72 -7.98
N TRP A 47 -12.19 -3.75 -7.28
CA TRP A 47 -12.53 -3.44 -5.88
C TRP A 47 -13.80 -2.59 -5.79
N THR A 48 -14.16 -1.84 -6.83
CA THR A 48 -15.44 -1.15 -6.90
C THR A 48 -16.53 -2.15 -7.35
N ASN A 49 -17.45 -2.47 -6.44
CA ASN A 49 -18.41 -3.57 -6.55
C ASN A 49 -19.41 -3.50 -7.73
N GLN A 50 -19.29 -2.56 -8.67
CA GLN A 50 -20.34 -2.31 -9.68
C GLN A 50 -20.18 -3.05 -11.03
N ARG A 51 -19.04 -3.67 -11.35
CA ARG A 51 -18.85 -4.37 -12.65
C ARG A 51 -18.63 -5.88 -12.59
N LYS A 52 -19.05 -6.54 -11.50
CA LYS A 52 -18.85 -7.99 -11.33
C LYS A 52 -19.55 -8.90 -12.37
N ARG A 53 -20.43 -8.39 -13.24
CA ARG A 53 -21.15 -9.22 -14.23
C ARG A 53 -20.81 -8.95 -15.70
N GLU A 54 -20.53 -7.72 -16.10
CA GLU A 54 -20.28 -7.41 -17.52
C GLU A 54 -18.81 -7.57 -17.93
N ASP A 55 -17.85 -7.46 -16.99
CA ASP A 55 -16.41 -7.54 -17.29
C ASP A 55 -15.78 -8.93 -17.08
N LEU A 56 -16.57 -9.96 -16.72
CA LEU A 56 -16.05 -11.33 -16.57
C LEU A 56 -15.46 -11.88 -17.87
N GLY A 57 -16.02 -11.50 -19.03
CA GLY A 57 -15.49 -11.85 -20.35
C GLY A 57 -14.13 -11.19 -20.61
N THR A 58 -14.02 -9.88 -20.35
CA THR A 58 -12.78 -9.10 -20.46
C THR A 58 -11.70 -9.64 -19.53
N TYR A 59 -12.04 -9.93 -18.27
CA TYR A 59 -11.11 -10.46 -17.28
C TYR A 59 -10.58 -11.84 -17.66
N GLN A 60 -11.44 -12.74 -18.17
CA GLN A 60 -11.00 -14.07 -18.56
C GLN A 60 -10.12 -14.05 -19.83
N GLN A 61 -10.42 -13.14 -20.77
CA GLN A 61 -9.56 -12.88 -21.93
C GLN A 61 -8.22 -12.27 -21.51
N LEU A 62 -8.23 -11.30 -20.60
CA LEU A 62 -7.03 -10.70 -20.02
C LEU A 62 -6.18 -11.75 -19.32
N LYS A 63 -6.76 -12.57 -18.44
CA LYS A 63 -6.09 -13.66 -17.74
C LYS A 63 -5.47 -14.68 -18.70
N THR A 64 -6.13 -14.98 -19.81
CA THR A 64 -5.61 -15.88 -20.84
C THR A 64 -4.45 -15.25 -21.61
N HIS A 65 -4.52 -13.95 -21.88
CA HIS A 65 -3.46 -13.21 -22.55
C HIS A 65 -2.24 -12.99 -21.65
N LEU A 66 -2.48 -12.69 -20.37
CA LEU A 66 -1.46 -12.53 -19.32
C LEU A 66 -0.67 -13.82 -19.07
N LYS A 67 -1.31 -14.99 -19.21
CA LYS A 67 -0.62 -16.29 -19.15
C LYS A 67 0.34 -16.53 -20.33
N ARG A 68 0.17 -15.83 -21.46
CA ARG A 68 1.02 -16.00 -22.66
C ARG A 68 2.25 -15.10 -22.66
N PHE A 69 2.25 -14.05 -21.85
CA PHE A 69 3.39 -13.16 -21.68
C PHE A 69 4.06 -13.44 -20.34
N ASP A 70 5.35 -13.17 -20.21
CA ASP A 70 6.12 -13.27 -18.96
C ASP A 70 5.75 -12.17 -17.92
N LEU A 71 4.50 -11.75 -17.97
CA LEU A 71 3.85 -10.77 -17.13
C LEU A 71 3.85 -11.18 -15.65
N GLY A 72 3.88 -12.49 -15.39
CA GLY A 72 4.10 -13.04 -14.06
C GLY A 72 5.38 -12.48 -13.45
N GLU A 73 6.51 -12.68 -14.13
CA GLU A 73 7.81 -12.26 -13.61
C GLU A 73 7.92 -10.73 -13.49
N GLN A 74 7.45 -9.98 -14.49
CA GLN A 74 7.50 -8.52 -14.46
C GLN A 74 6.72 -7.94 -13.27
N VAL A 75 5.52 -8.47 -12.97
CA VAL A 75 4.74 -8.03 -11.81
C VAL A 75 5.49 -8.31 -10.51
N HIS A 76 6.09 -9.49 -10.34
CA HIS A 76 6.85 -9.79 -9.12
C HIS A 76 8.10 -8.92 -8.97
N ARG A 77 8.78 -8.58 -10.07
CA ARG A 77 9.89 -7.62 -10.06
C ARG A 77 9.43 -6.24 -9.61
N SER A 78 8.27 -5.77 -10.10
CA SER A 78 7.69 -4.48 -9.68
C SER A 78 7.26 -4.48 -8.22
N VAL A 79 6.62 -5.57 -7.73
CA VAL A 79 6.30 -5.74 -6.30
C VAL A 79 7.56 -5.70 -5.44
N ALA A 80 8.62 -6.39 -5.85
CA ALA A 80 9.90 -6.36 -5.15
C ALA A 80 10.48 -4.93 -5.09
N ALA A 81 10.47 -4.22 -6.22
CA ALA A 81 11.00 -2.86 -6.30
C ALA A 81 10.18 -1.86 -5.47
N ALA A 82 8.85 -2.00 -5.45
CA ALA A 82 7.98 -1.19 -4.59
C ALA A 82 8.21 -1.47 -3.10
N THR A 83 8.32 -2.74 -2.72
CA THR A 83 8.64 -3.15 -1.35
C THR A 83 10.01 -2.62 -0.94
N GLU A 84 10.99 -2.68 -1.85
CA GLU A 84 12.32 -2.15 -1.61
C GLU A 84 12.31 -0.64 -1.41
N ALA A 85 11.66 0.12 -2.29
CA ALA A 85 11.53 1.57 -2.15
C ALA A 85 10.95 1.94 -0.79
N MET A 86 9.94 1.17 -0.33
CA MET A 86 9.33 1.33 0.98
C MET A 86 10.32 1.13 2.13
N LEU A 87 10.99 -0.03 2.15
CA LEU A 87 11.90 -0.36 3.23
C LEU A 87 13.08 0.60 3.26
N ARG A 88 13.65 0.94 2.11
CA ARG A 88 14.73 1.93 2.03
C ARG A 88 14.30 3.26 2.63
N TYR A 89 13.13 3.78 2.23
CA TYR A 89 12.60 5.03 2.78
C TYR A 89 12.43 4.98 4.29
N ILE A 90 11.77 3.93 4.82
CA ILE A 90 11.52 3.80 6.26
C ILE A 90 12.83 3.65 7.04
N LEU A 91 13.74 2.80 6.59
CA LEU A 91 15.00 2.54 7.28
C LEU A 91 15.92 3.78 7.27
N GLU A 92 15.90 4.56 6.20
CA GLU A 92 16.70 5.79 6.09
C GLU A 92 16.11 6.95 6.91
N HIS A 93 14.78 7.14 6.87
CA HIS A 93 14.15 8.32 7.46
C HIS A 93 13.57 8.06 8.86
N ARG A 94 13.44 6.79 9.27
CA ARG A 94 12.94 6.37 10.59
C ARG A 94 13.75 5.19 11.15
N PRO A 95 15.07 5.36 11.33
CA PRO A 95 15.94 4.29 11.81
C PRO A 95 15.56 3.75 13.20
N GLN A 96 14.81 4.52 14.00
CA GLN A 96 14.31 4.13 15.32
C GLN A 96 13.00 3.31 15.29
N THR A 97 12.29 3.28 14.16
CA THR A 97 11.04 2.51 14.02
C THR A 97 11.37 1.05 13.75
N ALA A 98 10.90 0.13 14.60
CA ALA A 98 10.97 -1.29 14.29
C ALA A 98 10.03 -1.60 13.11
N VAL A 99 10.52 -2.28 12.08
CA VAL A 99 9.72 -2.62 10.89
C VAL A 99 9.57 -4.12 10.78
N MET A 100 8.38 -4.58 10.41
CA MET A 100 8.11 -5.99 10.16
C MET A 100 7.11 -6.13 9.02
N ILE A 101 7.37 -7.06 8.10
CA ILE A 101 6.43 -7.41 7.04
C ILE A 101 5.52 -8.55 7.53
N VAL A 102 4.22 -8.38 7.33
CA VAL A 102 3.17 -9.35 7.66
C VAL A 102 2.55 -9.78 6.34
N GLU A 103 2.62 -11.07 6.02
CA GLU A 103 2.05 -11.63 4.80
C GLU A 103 0.67 -12.23 5.11
N GLY A 104 -0.38 -11.48 4.82
CA GLY A 104 -1.72 -12.03 4.69
C GLY A 104 -1.82 -12.99 3.50
N THR A 105 -2.69 -13.99 3.58
CA THR A 105 -2.89 -14.96 2.49
C THR A 105 -4.31 -14.92 1.94
N CYS A 106 -4.45 -15.08 0.64
CA CYS A 106 -5.74 -15.38 0.02
C CYS A 106 -5.70 -16.82 -0.49
N TRP A 107 -6.50 -17.69 0.14
CA TRP A 107 -6.53 -19.14 -0.10
C TRP A 107 -6.72 -19.52 -1.57
N ARG A 108 -7.40 -18.66 -2.34
CA ARG A 108 -7.75 -18.92 -3.75
C ARG A 108 -6.73 -18.43 -4.75
N SER A 109 -5.65 -17.77 -4.33
CA SER A 109 -4.85 -16.94 -5.23
C SER A 109 -3.36 -17.33 -5.27
N GLN A 110 -2.67 -16.87 -6.32
CA GLN A 110 -1.23 -17.10 -6.53
C GLN A 110 -0.35 -16.17 -5.66
N THR A 111 -0.77 -15.84 -4.43
CA THR A 111 -0.03 -14.92 -3.55
C THR A 111 1.41 -15.38 -3.27
N ARG A 112 1.71 -16.68 -3.41
CA ARG A 112 3.03 -17.25 -3.10
C ARG A 112 4.19 -16.49 -3.73
N ARG A 113 4.05 -16.05 -4.99
CA ARG A 113 5.13 -15.32 -5.68
C ARG A 113 5.27 -13.87 -5.19
N THR A 114 4.16 -13.21 -4.84
CA THR A 114 4.17 -11.90 -4.17
C THR A 114 4.82 -11.99 -2.80
N HIS A 115 4.45 -13.00 -1.99
CA HIS A 115 5.08 -13.26 -0.69
C HIS A 115 6.59 -13.52 -0.85
N GLU A 116 6.98 -14.29 -1.86
CA GLU A 116 8.39 -14.55 -2.14
C GLU A 116 9.15 -13.26 -2.52
N ALA A 117 8.56 -12.38 -3.32
CA ALA A 117 9.13 -11.08 -3.64
C ALA A 117 9.35 -10.23 -2.38
N HIS A 118 8.33 -10.10 -1.53
CA HIS A 118 8.43 -9.38 -0.26
C HIS A 118 9.49 -9.97 0.66
N ARG A 119 9.47 -11.29 0.89
CA ARG A 119 10.42 -11.99 1.77
C ARG A 119 11.87 -11.85 1.30
N ARG A 120 12.11 -11.90 -0.03
CA ARG A 120 13.46 -11.72 -0.59
C ARG A 120 13.99 -10.33 -0.29
N VAL A 121 13.16 -9.30 -0.50
CA VAL A 121 13.51 -7.92 -0.18
C VAL A 121 13.69 -7.73 1.33
N ALA A 122 12.75 -8.20 2.14
CA ALA A 122 12.82 -8.14 3.61
C ALA A 122 14.11 -8.75 4.14
N ARG A 123 14.45 -9.97 3.68
CA ARG A 123 15.69 -10.67 4.04
C ARG A 123 16.93 -9.88 3.64
N TYR A 124 16.94 -9.29 2.44
CA TYR A 124 18.06 -8.49 1.96
C TYR A 124 18.34 -7.27 2.86
N TYR A 125 17.28 -6.63 3.37
CA TYR A 125 17.37 -5.47 4.27
C TYR A 125 17.41 -5.85 5.76
N GLY A 126 17.46 -7.14 6.11
CA GLY A 126 17.42 -7.59 7.50
C GLY A 126 16.11 -7.26 8.23
N VAL A 127 15.01 -7.04 7.49
CA VAL A 127 13.68 -6.77 8.04
C VAL A 127 12.97 -8.11 8.26
N PRO A 128 12.48 -8.39 9.48
CA PRO A 128 11.76 -9.62 9.75
C PRO A 128 10.44 -9.68 8.99
N SER A 129 10.03 -10.89 8.61
CA SER A 129 8.74 -11.16 7.98
C SER A 129 8.01 -12.28 8.70
N PHE A 130 6.68 -12.18 8.77
CA PHE A 130 5.78 -13.21 9.28
C PHE A 130 4.79 -13.59 8.20
N ASP A 131 4.64 -14.87 7.93
CA ASP A 131 3.61 -15.38 7.03
C ASP A 131 2.60 -16.20 7.80
N PHE A 132 1.34 -15.79 7.69
CA PHE A 132 0.25 -16.40 8.42
C PHE A 132 0.00 -17.87 8.05
N ILE A 133 0.16 -18.26 6.78
CA ILE A 133 0.02 -19.67 6.36
C ILE A 133 1.14 -20.52 6.94
N ASP A 134 2.36 -20.02 6.90
CA ASP A 134 3.49 -20.75 7.45
C ASP A 134 3.35 -20.92 8.97
N SER A 135 2.80 -19.92 9.68
CA SER A 135 2.51 -20.04 11.12
C SER A 135 1.38 -21.03 11.41
N LEU A 136 0.31 -21.06 10.61
CA LEU A 136 -0.76 -22.04 10.77
C LEU A 136 -0.29 -23.48 10.54
N ARG A 137 0.74 -23.69 9.71
CA ARG A 137 1.28 -25.03 9.45
C ARG A 137 2.10 -25.59 10.61
N LEU A 138 2.70 -24.74 11.43
CA LEU A 138 3.57 -25.16 12.54
C LEU A 138 2.78 -25.82 13.69
N ASP A 139 1.53 -25.43 13.89
CA ASP A 139 0.62 -26.09 14.86
C ASP A 139 -0.16 -27.27 14.26
N ILE A 140 -0.05 -27.49 12.94
CA ILE A 140 -0.66 -28.62 12.22
C ILE A 140 0.45 -29.61 11.81
N ALA A 141 1.41 -29.84 12.71
CA ALA A 141 2.21 -31.06 12.72
C ALA A 141 1.42 -32.20 13.43
N PRO A 142 1.61 -33.47 13.07
CA PRO A 142 0.57 -34.53 13.08
C PRO A 142 0.20 -35.12 14.46
N GLN A 143 0.28 -34.36 15.55
CA GLN A 143 -0.06 -34.86 16.89
C GLN A 143 -1.52 -34.70 17.30
N SER A 144 -2.37 -34.03 16.50
CA SER A 144 -3.82 -34.18 16.66
C SER A 144 -4.31 -35.37 15.82
N THR A 145 -4.58 -36.48 16.51
CA THR A 145 -5.19 -37.71 15.99
C THR A 145 -6.61 -37.54 15.41
N LEU A 146 -7.09 -36.30 15.27
CA LEU A 146 -8.37 -35.97 14.62
C LEU A 146 -8.30 -35.95 13.09
N TRP A 147 -7.12 -36.11 12.48
CA TRP A 147 -6.96 -36.02 11.01
C TRP A 147 -6.22 -37.20 10.36
N THR A 148 -5.80 -38.23 11.11
CA THR A 148 -5.01 -39.37 10.59
C THR A 148 -5.83 -40.54 10.01
N LYS A 149 -7.13 -40.38 9.77
CA LYS A 149 -7.90 -41.33 8.94
C LYS A 149 -8.73 -40.61 7.89
N LEU A 150 -8.06 -40.05 6.89
CA LEU A 150 -8.64 -39.96 5.56
C LEU A 150 -7.90 -40.96 4.66
N PRO A 151 -8.64 -41.82 3.93
CA PRO A 151 -8.03 -42.86 3.11
C PRO A 151 -7.13 -42.26 2.02
N PRO A 152 -6.08 -43.00 1.58
CA PRO A 152 -5.20 -42.56 0.51
C PRO A 152 -6.04 -42.37 -0.76
N GLY A 153 -6.19 -41.10 -1.17
CA GLY A 153 -7.11 -40.70 -2.26
C GLY A 153 -7.70 -39.30 -2.08
N ASN A 154 -7.65 -38.72 -0.87
CA ASN A 154 -8.09 -37.34 -0.66
C ASN A 154 -6.95 -36.33 -0.93
N ASP A 155 -6.84 -35.93 -2.19
CA ASP A 155 -6.12 -34.72 -2.63
C ASP A 155 -6.83 -33.46 -2.09
N VAL A 156 -6.63 -33.15 -0.80
CA VAL A 156 -7.24 -31.97 -0.12
C VAL A 156 -6.86 -30.64 -0.78
N CYS A 157 -5.80 -30.58 -1.58
CA CYS A 157 -5.34 -29.35 -2.23
C CYS A 157 -5.73 -29.17 -3.71
N ARG A 158 -6.34 -30.15 -4.40
CA ARG A 158 -6.74 -29.97 -5.82
C ARG A 158 -8.21 -29.57 -6.02
N ALA A 159 -9.09 -29.83 -5.06
CA ALA A 159 -10.53 -29.60 -5.22
C ALA A 159 -10.97 -28.12 -5.16
N CYS A 160 -10.19 -27.23 -4.52
CA CYS A 160 -10.57 -25.81 -4.34
C CYS A 160 -10.39 -24.93 -5.59
N ILE A 161 -9.92 -25.48 -6.72
CA ILE A 161 -9.74 -24.74 -7.99
C ILE A 161 -10.99 -24.81 -8.88
N ARG A 162 -12.00 -25.65 -8.56
CA ARG A 162 -13.23 -25.77 -9.36
C ARG A 162 -14.39 -24.95 -8.78
N PRO A 163 -15.34 -24.49 -9.62
CA PRO A 163 -16.40 -23.58 -9.18
C PRO A 163 -17.41 -24.29 -8.24
N LYS A 164 -17.50 -23.78 -7.02
CA LYS A 164 -18.66 -23.72 -6.09
C LYS A 164 -19.47 -24.97 -5.71
N LYS A 165 -19.34 -26.16 -6.31
CA LYS A 165 -20.30 -27.25 -6.03
C LYS A 165 -19.84 -28.44 -5.16
N GLN A 166 -18.59 -28.50 -4.69
CA GLN A 166 -18.11 -29.73 -4.00
C GLN A 166 -17.22 -29.52 -2.76
N CYS A 167 -17.27 -28.35 -2.10
CA CYS A 167 -16.54 -28.12 -0.85
C CYS A 167 -17.47 -28.00 0.37
N GLU A 168 -18.54 -28.79 0.43
CA GLU A 168 -19.49 -28.78 1.57
C GLU A 168 -19.04 -29.64 2.76
N HIS A 169 -17.89 -30.32 2.69
CA HIS A 169 -17.49 -31.30 3.71
C HIS A 169 -16.14 -31.06 4.41
N SER A 170 -15.43 -29.96 4.17
CA SER A 170 -14.29 -29.59 5.03
C SER A 170 -14.74 -28.57 6.07
N SER A 171 -14.57 -28.89 7.34
CA SER A 171 -14.85 -28.07 8.54
C SER A 171 -13.95 -26.83 8.71
N PHE A 172 -13.35 -26.36 7.62
CA PHE A 172 -12.65 -25.08 7.51
C PHE A 172 -13.52 -23.81 7.23
N PRO A 173 -14.88 -23.78 7.26
CA PRO A 173 -15.64 -22.65 6.72
C PRO A 173 -15.88 -21.50 7.71
N THR A 174 -15.02 -21.28 8.72
CA THR A 174 -15.30 -20.28 9.79
C THR A 174 -14.15 -19.35 10.16
N LEU A 175 -13.18 -19.15 9.26
CA LEU A 175 -12.11 -18.16 9.49
C LEU A 175 -12.12 -17.01 8.48
N PHE A 176 -12.79 -17.16 7.33
CA PHE A 176 -12.86 -16.16 6.28
C PHE A 176 -14.29 -16.02 5.78
N SER A 177 -14.80 -14.79 5.69
CA SER A 177 -16.19 -14.54 5.27
C SER A 177 -16.39 -14.66 3.75
N ASP A 178 -15.35 -14.37 2.96
CA ASP A 178 -15.40 -14.39 1.50
C ASP A 178 -14.20 -15.10 0.83
N GLY A 179 -13.38 -15.80 1.63
CA GLY A 179 -12.16 -16.47 1.21
C GLY A 179 -10.93 -15.55 1.06
N LYS A 180 -11.06 -14.25 1.40
CA LYS A 180 -9.98 -13.27 1.42
C LYS A 180 -9.92 -12.53 2.77
N HIS A 181 -11.04 -12.07 3.29
CA HIS A 181 -11.12 -11.31 4.53
C HIS A 181 -11.39 -12.24 5.72
N PRO A 182 -10.51 -12.26 6.74
CA PRO A 182 -10.77 -13.01 7.96
C PRO A 182 -12.06 -12.52 8.63
N ASP A 183 -12.82 -13.42 9.24
CA ASP A 183 -13.88 -13.02 10.17
C ASP A 183 -13.30 -12.70 11.56
N GLY A 184 -14.15 -12.46 12.56
CA GLY A 184 -13.68 -12.16 13.92
C GLY A 184 -12.77 -13.24 14.51
N ARG A 185 -13.01 -14.53 14.21
CA ARG A 185 -12.16 -15.63 14.67
C ARG A 185 -10.85 -15.68 13.89
N GLY A 186 -10.91 -15.49 12.58
CA GLY A 186 -9.73 -15.39 11.74
C GLY A 186 -8.78 -14.26 12.18
N HIS A 187 -9.33 -13.08 12.47
CA HIS A 187 -8.55 -11.96 13.01
C HIS A 187 -7.91 -12.26 14.37
N GLN A 188 -8.66 -12.89 15.29
CA GLN A 188 -8.11 -13.28 16.59
C GLN A 188 -6.93 -14.26 16.43
N LEU A 189 -7.06 -15.25 15.54
CA LEU A 189 -6.00 -16.23 15.28
C LEU A 189 -4.72 -15.59 14.70
N VAL A 190 -4.87 -14.63 13.77
CA VAL A 190 -3.74 -13.85 13.23
C VAL A 190 -3.08 -13.05 14.36
N ALA A 191 -3.86 -12.40 15.21
CA ALA A 191 -3.35 -11.61 16.33
C ALA A 191 -2.61 -12.48 17.35
N ASP A 192 -3.16 -13.63 17.74
CA ASP A 192 -2.54 -14.55 18.69
C ASP A 192 -1.19 -15.07 18.18
N ALA A 193 -1.11 -15.43 16.89
CA ALA A 193 0.13 -15.87 16.26
C ALA A 193 1.19 -14.76 16.22
N LEU A 194 0.80 -13.53 15.89
CA LEU A 194 1.69 -12.37 15.93
C LEU A 194 2.18 -12.06 17.36
N VAL A 195 1.29 -12.09 18.36
CA VAL A 195 1.64 -11.87 19.77
C VAL A 195 2.59 -12.96 20.26
N ALA A 196 2.36 -14.22 19.92
CA ALA A 196 3.25 -15.32 20.26
C ALA A 196 4.66 -15.12 19.67
N LEU A 197 4.75 -14.74 18.39
CA LEU A 197 6.02 -14.43 17.74
C LEU A 197 6.74 -13.27 18.44
N LEU A 198 6.06 -12.14 18.64
CA LEU A 198 6.65 -10.96 19.28
C LEU A 198 7.08 -11.24 20.73
N THR A 199 6.29 -12.03 21.46
CA THR A 199 6.63 -12.47 22.81
C THR A 199 7.85 -13.40 22.80
N SER A 200 7.98 -14.27 21.80
CA SER A 200 9.15 -15.15 21.66
C SER A 200 10.43 -14.36 21.40
N TRP A 201 10.35 -13.29 20.61
CA TRP A 201 11.47 -12.38 20.40
C TRP A 201 11.80 -11.58 21.66
N TRP A 202 10.77 -11.08 22.36
CA TRP A 202 10.94 -10.33 23.60
C TRP A 202 11.61 -11.15 24.69
N ARG A 203 11.16 -12.40 24.91
CA ARG A 203 11.68 -13.28 25.96
C ARG A 203 13.07 -13.82 25.65
N ASN A 204 13.50 -13.74 24.39
CA ASN A 204 14.77 -14.26 23.96
C ASN A 204 15.68 -13.07 23.67
N ASP A 205 16.33 -12.56 24.72
CA ASP A 205 17.31 -11.46 24.63
C ASP A 205 18.35 -11.72 23.54
N GLU A 206 18.68 -13.00 23.30
CA GLU A 206 19.57 -13.43 22.24
C GLU A 206 18.95 -13.26 20.84
N LEU A 207 17.66 -13.51 20.64
CA LEU A 207 16.98 -13.20 19.36
C LEU A 207 16.84 -11.70 19.12
N LEU A 208 16.55 -10.91 20.16
CA LEU A 208 16.57 -9.45 20.06
C LEU A 208 17.99 -8.93 19.74
N ARG A 209 19.01 -9.51 20.37
CA ARG A 209 20.43 -9.22 20.08
C ARG A 209 20.77 -9.60 18.64
N ILE A 210 20.42 -10.81 18.21
CA ILE A 210 20.66 -11.32 16.85
C ILE A 210 19.88 -10.51 15.81
N ALA A 211 18.62 -10.14 16.04
CA ALA A 211 17.85 -9.31 15.11
C ALA A 211 18.46 -7.92 14.96
N ARG A 212 18.80 -7.28 16.09
CA ARG A 212 19.53 -5.99 16.08
C ARG A 212 20.92 -6.13 15.46
N GLU A 213 21.58 -7.27 15.63
CA GLU A 213 22.89 -7.53 15.04
C GLU A 213 22.80 -7.88 13.56
N GLN A 214 21.77 -8.58 13.10
CA GLN A 214 21.51 -8.87 11.69
C GLN A 214 21.12 -7.60 10.95
N GLN A 215 20.26 -6.77 11.55
CA GLN A 215 19.98 -5.44 11.06
C GLN A 215 21.32 -4.67 10.94
N ARG A 216 22.13 -4.57 12.01
CA ARG A 216 23.45 -3.94 11.96
C ARG A 216 24.45 -4.55 10.95
N ARG A 217 24.47 -5.87 10.77
CA ARG A 217 25.38 -6.58 9.84
C ARG A 217 24.96 -6.44 8.39
N ALA A 218 23.66 -6.41 8.09
CA ALA A 218 23.15 -6.07 6.76
C ALA A 218 23.62 -4.66 6.35
N PHE A 219 23.84 -3.78 7.33
CA PHE A 219 24.40 -2.44 7.13
C PHE A 219 25.94 -2.36 7.17
N SER A 220 26.65 -3.31 7.80
CA SER A 220 28.13 -3.32 7.83
C SER A 220 28.77 -4.20 6.76
N ALA A 221 28.02 -5.07 6.09
CA ALA A 221 28.53 -5.94 5.03
C ALA A 221 29.01 -5.17 3.79
N THR A 222 28.60 -3.91 3.64
CA THR A 222 29.09 -2.96 2.62
C THR A 222 30.52 -2.49 2.90
N GLU A 223 30.90 -2.30 4.16
CA GLU A 223 32.29 -1.96 4.52
C GLU A 223 33.27 -3.12 4.31
N LEU A 224 32.79 -4.36 4.30
CA LEU A 224 33.61 -5.55 4.06
C LEU A 224 33.90 -5.77 2.57
N LEU A 225 33.07 -5.23 1.66
CA LEU A 225 33.32 -5.27 0.22
C LEU A 225 34.19 -4.09 -0.24
N ASP A 226 34.05 -2.91 0.37
CA ASP A 226 34.94 -1.77 0.11
C ASP A 226 36.29 -1.89 0.85
N GLY A 227 36.31 -2.56 2.01
CA GLY A 227 37.52 -2.80 2.81
C GLY A 227 38.49 -3.81 2.19
N VAL A 228 37.99 -4.76 1.39
CA VAL A 228 38.85 -5.68 0.61
C VAL A 228 39.53 -4.98 -0.56
N ALA A 229 38.97 -3.86 -1.06
CA ALA A 229 39.63 -3.04 -2.06
C ALA A 229 40.70 -2.10 -1.49
N ASN A 230 40.72 -1.83 -0.17
CA ASN A 230 41.50 -0.71 0.37
C ASN A 230 42.21 -0.96 1.72
N SER A 231 42.53 -2.20 2.12
CA SER A 231 43.32 -2.37 3.36
C SER A 231 44.24 -3.61 3.41
N THR A 232 45.32 -3.56 2.62
CA THR A 232 46.66 -3.93 3.09
C THR A 232 47.31 -2.74 3.82
N ALA A 233 46.74 -2.29 4.95
CA ALA A 233 47.47 -1.39 5.85
C ALA A 233 46.89 -1.39 7.27
N ARG A 234 47.74 -1.84 8.19
CA ARG A 234 47.77 -1.54 9.64
C ARG A 234 46.75 -2.23 10.54
N ALA A 235 47.25 -3.32 11.11
CA ALA A 235 46.99 -3.70 12.49
C ALA A 235 47.57 -2.70 13.50
N SER A 236 47.06 -2.82 14.74
CA SER A 236 47.60 -2.34 16.02
C SER A 236 47.02 -1.01 16.55
N ARG A 237 46.08 -1.12 17.51
CA ARG A 237 46.37 -1.01 18.96
C ARG A 237 45.08 -1.09 19.79
N ALA A 238 45.17 -1.88 20.84
CA ALA A 238 44.20 -1.98 21.91
C ALA A 238 44.23 -0.72 22.79
N SER A 239 43.07 -0.14 23.05
CA SER A 239 42.80 0.71 24.20
C SER A 239 41.30 0.72 24.46
N GLY A 240 40.93 0.59 25.74
CA GLY A 240 39.55 0.57 26.23
C GLY A 240 38.85 1.88 25.98
N VAL A 241 38.30 2.04 24.78
CA VAL A 241 37.35 3.08 24.44
C VAL A 241 35.99 2.58 24.88
N LEU A 242 35.46 3.20 25.94
CA LEU A 242 34.01 3.26 26.17
C LEU A 242 33.41 3.69 24.84
N LEU A 243 32.77 2.74 24.15
CA LEU A 243 32.08 2.97 22.89
C LEU A 243 30.92 3.91 23.21
N SER A 244 31.21 5.21 23.27
CA SER A 244 30.29 6.26 22.91
C SER A 244 29.51 5.72 21.74
N ARG A 245 28.19 5.62 21.90
CA ARG A 245 27.21 5.11 20.94
C ARG A 245 27.44 5.89 19.65
N ARG A 246 28.44 5.49 18.87
CA ARG A 246 28.79 6.12 17.61
C ARG A 246 27.56 5.86 16.78
N ASP A 247 26.96 6.95 16.34
CA ASP A 247 25.99 6.96 15.27
C ASP A 247 26.70 6.37 14.05
N VAL A 248 26.75 5.04 14.00
CA VAL A 248 27.01 4.31 12.79
C VAL A 248 25.81 4.69 11.93
N SER A 249 26.01 5.68 11.08
CA SER A 249 25.10 5.97 10.00
C SER A 249 25.04 4.69 9.17
N LEU A 250 24.02 3.89 9.43
CA LEU A 250 23.82 2.59 8.82
C LEU A 250 23.45 2.83 7.35
N ALA A 251 24.48 3.00 6.51
CA ALA A 251 24.30 3.15 5.08
C ALA A 251 23.56 1.90 4.56
N LEU A 252 22.40 2.11 3.96
CA LEU A 252 21.61 1.03 3.36
C LEU A 252 22.48 0.26 2.34
N PRO A 253 22.32 -1.07 2.23
CA PRO A 253 22.99 -1.83 1.18
C PRO A 253 22.61 -1.30 -0.22
N PRO A 254 23.35 -1.66 -1.28
CA PRO A 254 22.97 -1.33 -2.65
C PRO A 254 21.53 -1.77 -2.97
N PRO A 255 20.89 -1.21 -4.01
CA PRO A 255 19.59 -1.71 -4.44
C PRO A 255 19.60 -3.22 -4.75
N PHE A 256 18.61 -3.94 -4.22
CA PHE A 256 18.32 -5.35 -4.47
C PHE A 256 17.68 -5.55 -5.85
N THR A 257 16.75 -4.67 -6.21
CA THR A 257 16.12 -4.63 -7.54
C THR A 257 16.89 -3.74 -8.51
N ASP A 258 16.53 -3.86 -9.79
CA ASP A 258 17.04 -3.00 -10.84
C ASP A 258 16.81 -1.50 -10.50
N ARG A 259 17.83 -0.66 -10.73
CA ARG A 259 17.79 0.75 -10.35
C ARG A 259 16.75 1.55 -11.13
N GLU A 260 16.51 1.23 -12.40
CA GLU A 260 15.51 1.92 -13.22
C GLU A 260 14.11 1.55 -12.74
N LEU A 261 13.88 0.28 -12.42
CA LEU A 261 12.62 -0.17 -11.84
C LEU A 261 12.38 0.41 -10.45
N LEU A 262 13.41 0.45 -9.59
CA LEU A 262 13.33 1.08 -8.27
C LEU A 262 13.01 2.57 -8.36
N ALA A 263 13.61 3.28 -9.33
CA ALA A 263 13.36 4.70 -9.55
C ALA A 263 11.89 4.99 -9.92
N GLN A 264 11.20 4.05 -10.58
CA GLN A 264 9.76 4.15 -10.87
C GLN A 264 8.90 4.08 -9.60
N HIS A 265 9.41 3.48 -8.52
CA HIS A 265 8.70 3.31 -7.25
C HIS A 265 9.17 4.27 -6.16
N THR A 266 9.89 5.34 -6.51
CA THR A 266 10.41 6.32 -5.55
C THR A 266 9.29 6.82 -4.62
N VAL A 267 9.55 6.75 -3.31
CA VAL A 267 8.63 7.26 -2.31
C VAL A 267 8.62 8.77 -2.41
N CYS A 268 7.43 9.34 -2.53
CA CYS A 268 7.30 10.77 -2.40
C CYS A 268 7.53 11.13 -0.92
N ALA A 269 8.77 11.51 -0.60
CA ALA A 269 9.13 11.99 0.73
C ALA A 269 8.68 13.44 0.88
N SER A 270 9.12 14.28 -0.05
CA SER A 270 8.86 15.71 -0.09
C SER A 270 8.01 16.02 -1.33
N PRO A 271 6.69 16.22 -1.18
CA PRO A 271 5.85 16.53 -2.33
C PRO A 271 6.24 17.88 -2.93
N THR A 272 6.22 17.97 -4.26
CA THR A 272 6.37 19.24 -4.99
C THR A 272 5.14 20.13 -4.79
N THR A 273 3.99 19.56 -4.47
CA THR A 273 2.81 20.32 -4.04
C THR A 273 2.01 19.55 -3.00
N LEU A 274 1.60 20.22 -1.93
CA LEU A 274 0.69 19.69 -0.92
C LEU A 274 -0.41 20.71 -0.62
N HIS A 275 -1.64 20.33 -0.95
CA HIS A 275 -2.85 20.97 -0.47
C HIS A 275 -3.46 20.08 0.60
N ALA A 276 -3.25 20.39 1.88
CA ALA A 276 -3.89 19.68 2.98
C ALA A 276 -4.95 20.57 3.64
N ALA A 277 -6.13 20.02 3.91
CA ALA A 277 -7.20 20.80 4.53
C ALA A 277 -6.86 21.25 5.96
N THR A 278 -5.88 20.60 6.58
CA THR A 278 -5.32 20.95 7.88
C THR A 278 -4.30 22.08 7.82
N SER A 279 -3.80 22.44 6.64
CA SER A 279 -2.88 23.57 6.49
C SER A 279 -3.59 24.89 6.80
N PRO A 280 -2.90 25.86 7.41
CA PRO A 280 -3.47 27.18 7.69
C PRO A 280 -3.88 27.88 6.39
N SER A 281 -5.04 28.53 6.42
CA SER A 281 -5.52 29.41 5.35
C SER A 281 -4.66 30.68 5.27
N PRO A 282 -4.43 31.30 4.09
CA PRO A 282 -5.04 31.01 2.78
C PRO A 282 -4.46 29.77 2.09
N HIS A 283 -5.26 29.16 1.22
CA HIS A 283 -4.86 28.04 0.34
C HIS A 283 -4.52 28.58 -1.06
N PRO A 284 -3.30 29.10 -1.30
CA PRO A 284 -2.94 29.59 -2.62
C PRO A 284 -3.02 28.47 -3.65
N ASN A 285 -3.44 28.81 -4.87
CA ASN A 285 -3.62 27.87 -5.99
C ASN A 285 -4.78 26.87 -5.85
N VAL A 286 -5.69 27.05 -4.88
CA VAL A 286 -6.98 26.36 -4.86
C VAL A 286 -8.07 27.30 -5.39
N THR A 287 -8.68 26.94 -6.52
CA THR A 287 -9.80 27.68 -7.11
C THR A 287 -11.10 26.97 -6.74
N ILE A 288 -11.95 27.64 -5.98
CA ILE A 288 -13.26 27.12 -5.59
C ILE A 288 -14.28 27.59 -6.63
N GLU A 289 -14.76 26.67 -7.46
CA GLU A 289 -15.96 26.91 -8.26
C GLU A 289 -17.20 26.56 -7.42
N SER A 290 -18.34 27.17 -7.74
CA SER A 290 -19.57 27.16 -6.93
C SER A 290 -19.84 25.87 -6.12
N GLY A 291 -20.30 26.02 -4.88
CA GLY A 291 -20.78 24.91 -4.03
C GLY A 291 -19.74 24.23 -3.14
N TRP A 292 -18.45 24.46 -3.37
CA TRP A 292 -17.37 24.02 -2.48
C TRP A 292 -17.03 25.08 -1.43
N ARG A 293 -16.65 24.65 -0.22
CA ARG A 293 -16.16 25.52 0.85
C ARG A 293 -15.08 24.79 1.66
N TRP A 294 -14.07 25.52 2.11
CA TRP A 294 -13.16 25.02 3.13
C TRP A 294 -13.77 25.32 4.50
N TYR A 295 -14.11 24.28 5.26
CA TYR A 295 -14.59 24.43 6.64
C TYR A 295 -14.46 23.12 7.42
N GLU A 296 -14.72 23.20 8.71
CA GLU A 296 -14.71 22.08 9.63
C GLU A 296 -16.14 21.68 10.00
N ASP A 297 -16.61 20.56 9.45
CA ASP A 297 -17.94 20.01 9.75
C ASP A 297 -17.98 19.23 11.08
N ARG A 298 -16.82 18.91 11.64
CA ARG A 298 -16.64 18.27 12.94
C ARG A 298 -15.36 18.79 13.62
N PRO A 299 -15.38 19.08 14.94
CA PRO A 299 -14.21 19.52 15.70
C PRO A 299 -12.90 18.79 15.35
N GLY A 300 -11.85 19.55 14.99
CA GLY A 300 -10.51 19.09 14.62
C GLY A 300 -10.41 18.36 13.27
N LYS A 301 -11.43 18.44 12.41
CA LYS A 301 -11.46 17.70 11.13
C LYS A 301 -11.84 18.64 9.96
N PRO A 302 -10.97 19.57 9.56
CA PRO A 302 -11.24 20.42 8.40
C PRO A 302 -11.32 19.62 7.09
N GLY A 303 -11.92 20.22 6.06
CA GLY A 303 -11.97 19.67 4.71
C GLY A 303 -12.42 20.70 3.69
N TRP A 304 -12.11 20.46 2.42
CA TRP A 304 -12.88 21.06 1.33
C TRP A 304 -14.12 20.23 1.12
N ILE A 305 -15.27 20.81 1.43
CA ILE A 305 -16.54 20.12 1.47
C ILE A 305 -17.47 20.78 0.46
N SER A 306 -18.14 19.95 -0.33
CA SER A 306 -19.26 20.37 -1.17
C SER A 306 -20.55 19.70 -0.72
N THR A 307 -21.59 20.52 -0.68
CA THR A 307 -23.00 20.12 -0.66
C THR A 307 -23.76 20.88 -1.76
N GLY A 308 -23.02 21.38 -2.75
CA GLY A 308 -23.55 22.15 -3.88
C GLY A 308 -24.28 21.28 -4.90
N PRO A 309 -24.85 21.88 -5.95
CA PRO A 309 -25.53 21.15 -7.02
C PRO A 309 -24.56 20.32 -7.87
N ASN A 310 -25.12 19.53 -8.80
CA ASN A 310 -24.35 18.73 -9.74
C ASN A 310 -23.44 19.63 -10.59
N GLY A 311 -22.19 19.20 -10.80
CA GLY A 311 -21.18 20.01 -11.48
C GLY A 311 -20.44 21.02 -10.60
N SER A 312 -20.79 21.15 -9.31
CA SER A 312 -19.98 21.92 -8.36
C SER A 312 -18.54 21.41 -8.36
N ALA A 313 -17.57 22.30 -8.58
CA ALA A 313 -16.18 21.90 -8.79
C ALA A 313 -15.16 22.68 -7.94
N ILE A 314 -14.01 22.08 -7.73
CA ILE A 314 -12.84 22.69 -7.09
C ILE A 314 -11.59 22.28 -7.87
N GLU A 315 -10.67 23.21 -8.05
CA GLU A 315 -9.42 22.98 -8.77
C GLU A 315 -8.20 23.26 -7.90
N PHE A 316 -7.21 22.37 -7.98
CA PHE A 316 -5.94 22.45 -7.27
C PHE A 316 -4.83 22.64 -8.31
N GLY A 317 -4.09 23.75 -8.22
CA GLY A 317 -2.85 23.91 -8.97
C GLY A 317 -1.78 23.00 -8.38
N VAL A 318 -1.25 22.09 -9.18
CA VAL A 318 -0.27 21.08 -8.76
C VAL A 318 0.97 21.14 -9.64
N GLN A 319 2.14 21.01 -9.03
CA GLN A 319 3.42 20.89 -9.70
C GLN A 319 3.93 19.47 -9.54
N PHE A 320 4.41 18.87 -10.63
CA PHE A 320 4.96 17.52 -10.64
C PHE A 320 6.48 17.56 -10.70
N GLY A 321 7.12 16.56 -10.10
CA GLY A 321 8.56 16.33 -10.17
C GLY A 321 8.94 15.50 -11.39
N LEU A 322 10.04 14.73 -11.26
CA LEU A 322 10.56 13.90 -12.35
C LEU A 322 9.66 12.69 -12.68
N ALA A 323 8.93 12.17 -11.69
CA ALA A 323 8.04 11.03 -11.84
C ALA A 323 6.63 11.46 -11.41
N PRO A 324 5.81 12.01 -12.34
CA PRO A 324 4.52 12.62 -12.00
C PRO A 324 3.56 11.64 -11.32
N ARG A 325 3.33 11.85 -10.03
CA ARG A 325 2.37 11.10 -9.20
C ARG A 325 1.42 12.06 -8.51
N LEU A 326 0.16 11.66 -8.42
CA LEU A 326 -0.87 12.40 -7.71
C LEU A 326 -1.54 11.50 -6.69
N THR A 327 -1.60 11.97 -5.45
CA THR A 327 -2.37 11.34 -4.38
C THR A 327 -3.53 12.25 -3.98
N LEU A 328 -4.75 11.73 -4.07
CA LEU A 328 -5.97 12.38 -3.57
C LEU A 328 -6.46 11.63 -2.33
N MET A 329 -6.75 12.36 -1.27
CA MET A 329 -7.35 11.84 -0.04
C MET A 329 -8.74 12.45 0.16
N TRP A 330 -9.75 11.64 0.40
CA TRP A 330 -11.13 12.08 0.64
C TRP A 330 -11.80 11.25 1.74
N THR A 331 -12.98 11.69 2.19
CA THR A 331 -13.78 10.95 3.16
C THR A 331 -14.76 10.02 2.46
N LEU A 332 -14.74 8.74 2.81
CA LEU A 332 -15.82 7.79 2.61
C LEU A 332 -16.79 7.86 3.80
N GLY A 333 -18.03 8.30 3.57
CA GLY A 333 -19.10 8.31 4.57
C GLY A 333 -20.15 7.23 4.32
N TYR A 334 -21.08 7.05 5.26
CA TYR A 334 -22.08 5.97 5.21
C TYR A 334 -23.45 6.39 4.68
N GLU A 335 -23.82 7.67 4.77
CA GLU A 335 -25.13 8.18 4.32
C GLU A 335 -25.01 9.58 3.73
N GLY A 336 -25.72 9.82 2.63
CA GLY A 336 -25.80 11.15 2.02
C GLY A 336 -24.48 11.65 1.45
N PHE A 337 -23.53 10.76 1.09
CA PHE A 337 -22.31 11.14 0.38
C PHE A 337 -22.47 10.98 -1.13
N ALA A 338 -21.95 11.95 -1.89
CA ALA A 338 -22.01 11.96 -3.35
C ALA A 338 -20.84 11.19 -3.98
N ARG A 339 -20.86 11.10 -5.32
CA ARG A 339 -19.73 10.68 -6.14
C ARG A 339 -19.02 11.94 -6.67
N ALA A 340 -17.75 11.81 -7.01
CA ALA A 340 -17.02 12.87 -7.71
C ALA A 340 -16.35 12.33 -8.98
N ALA A 341 -16.24 13.18 -9.98
CA ALA A 341 -15.36 13.05 -11.13
C ALA A 341 -14.04 13.75 -10.84
N VAL A 342 -12.92 13.12 -11.17
CA VAL A 342 -11.59 13.71 -11.08
C VAL A 342 -10.90 13.72 -12.44
N SER A 343 -10.25 14.83 -12.77
CA SER A 343 -9.62 15.05 -14.07
C SER A 343 -8.52 16.11 -13.99
N PHE A 344 -7.80 16.31 -15.10
CA PHE A 344 -6.94 17.48 -15.28
C PHE A 344 -7.58 18.41 -16.30
N ASN A 345 -7.66 19.70 -15.97
CA ASN A 345 -8.23 20.72 -16.84
C ASN A 345 -7.21 21.19 -17.91
N SER A 346 -6.67 20.24 -18.68
CA SER A 346 -5.88 20.53 -19.87
C SER A 346 -6.61 20.00 -21.10
N GLU A 347 -6.51 20.69 -22.24
CA GLU A 347 -7.26 20.35 -23.46
C GLU A 347 -7.13 18.87 -23.84
N ARG A 348 -5.94 18.29 -23.65
CA ARG A 348 -5.65 16.88 -23.95
C ARG A 348 -6.34 15.89 -23.00
N ASN A 349 -6.70 16.33 -21.80
CA ASN A 349 -7.15 15.50 -20.70
C ASN A 349 -8.61 15.74 -20.28
N ARG A 350 -9.31 16.71 -20.89
CA ARG A 350 -10.71 17.01 -20.58
C ARG A 350 -11.64 15.80 -20.69
N HIS A 351 -11.32 14.84 -21.55
CA HIS A 351 -12.11 13.62 -21.73
C HIS A 351 -11.66 12.45 -20.83
N ARG A 352 -10.55 12.60 -20.11
CA ARG A 352 -10.02 11.57 -19.22
C ARG A 352 -10.50 11.84 -17.79
N VAL A 353 -11.65 11.26 -17.46
CA VAL A 353 -12.28 11.41 -16.15
C VAL A 353 -12.22 10.08 -15.40
N LYS A 354 -11.90 10.14 -14.10
CA LYS A 354 -12.04 8.99 -13.18
C LYS A 354 -13.15 9.29 -12.19
N LEU A 355 -13.89 8.25 -11.81
CA LEU A 355 -14.97 8.37 -10.84
C LEU A 355 -14.50 7.85 -9.49
N ILE A 356 -14.80 8.60 -8.43
CA ILE A 356 -14.54 8.21 -7.04
C ILE A 356 -15.83 8.31 -6.23
N ASP A 357 -16.12 7.27 -5.47
CA ASP A 357 -17.28 7.25 -4.59
C ASP A 357 -16.95 7.92 -3.25
N GLY A 358 -17.81 8.81 -2.76
CA GLY A 358 -17.78 9.29 -1.38
C GLY A 358 -18.61 8.43 -0.44
N LEU A 359 -19.44 7.53 -0.97
CA LEU A 359 -20.34 6.67 -0.21
C LEU A 359 -19.73 5.27 -0.02
N ARG A 360 -19.71 4.80 1.22
CA ARG A 360 -19.39 3.41 1.58
C ARG A 360 -20.49 2.47 1.13
N THR A 361 -20.10 1.25 0.76
CA THR A 361 -21.04 0.20 0.30
C THR A 361 -20.91 -1.09 1.11
N ASP A 362 -20.12 -1.08 2.17
CA ASP A 362 -19.84 -2.25 3.02
C ASP A 362 -20.76 -2.36 4.24
N GLY A 363 -21.74 -1.46 4.38
CA GLY A 363 -22.69 -1.45 5.49
C GLY A 363 -22.14 -0.95 6.82
N LEU A 364 -20.89 -0.46 6.87
CA LEU A 364 -20.32 0.11 8.09
C LEU A 364 -20.76 1.57 8.27
N HIS A 365 -21.32 1.89 9.45
CA HIS A 365 -21.77 3.23 9.82
C HIS A 365 -20.64 4.08 10.41
N ALA A 366 -19.55 4.24 9.66
CA ALA A 366 -18.39 5.02 10.06
C ALA A 366 -17.83 5.83 8.88
N THR A 367 -17.15 6.94 9.18
CA THR A 367 -16.38 7.69 8.18
C THR A 367 -14.93 7.21 8.15
N GLN A 368 -14.36 7.07 6.97
CA GLN A 368 -12.96 6.67 6.79
C GLN A 368 -12.29 7.56 5.74
N ALA A 369 -11.00 7.84 5.90
CA ALA A 369 -10.20 8.41 4.81
C ALA A 369 -9.96 7.34 3.74
N ALA A 370 -10.26 7.66 2.48
CA ALA A 370 -9.85 6.92 1.31
C ALA A 370 -8.73 7.66 0.59
N VAL A 371 -7.93 6.89 -0.14
CA VAL A 371 -6.75 7.38 -0.86
C VAL A 371 -6.79 6.82 -2.28
N LEU A 372 -6.52 7.68 -3.24
CA LEU A 372 -6.33 7.36 -4.64
C LEU A 372 -4.95 7.87 -5.01
N ASP A 373 -4.02 6.94 -5.17
CA ASP A 373 -2.67 7.23 -5.65
C ASP A 373 -2.55 6.84 -7.12
N MET A 374 -1.96 7.71 -7.92
CA MET A 374 -1.95 7.58 -9.38
C MET A 374 -0.58 7.98 -9.93
N ASP A 375 0.01 7.12 -10.76
CA ASP A 375 1.00 7.55 -11.73
C ASP A 375 0.27 8.30 -12.84
N VAL A 376 0.40 9.63 -12.85
CA VAL A 376 -0.27 10.48 -13.82
C VAL A 376 0.61 10.75 -15.04
N GLY A 377 1.90 10.44 -14.94
CA GLY A 377 2.90 10.64 -15.98
C GLY A 377 2.96 9.54 -17.01
N HIS A 378 2.55 8.32 -16.65
CA HIS A 378 2.54 7.18 -17.57
C HIS A 378 1.77 7.54 -18.86
N MET A 379 2.51 7.59 -19.98
CA MET A 379 1.93 7.79 -21.29
C MET A 379 1.17 6.53 -21.68
N TYR A 380 0.10 6.71 -22.44
CA TYR A 380 -0.59 5.64 -23.15
C TYR A 380 0.36 5.11 -24.24
N HIS A 381 1.42 4.40 -23.86
CA HIS A 381 2.12 3.55 -24.79
C HIS A 381 1.13 2.44 -25.11
N GLY A 382 0.88 2.16 -26.39
CA GLY A 382 -0.04 1.12 -26.85
C GLY A 382 0.32 -0.30 -26.39
N SER A 383 1.18 -0.47 -25.38
CA SER A 383 1.33 -1.70 -24.62
C SER A 383 0.00 -2.05 -23.95
N ARG A 384 -0.69 -3.03 -24.51
CA ARG A 384 -1.92 -3.68 -24.02
C ARG A 384 -1.90 -4.14 -22.56
N LEU A 385 -0.81 -3.95 -21.81
CA LEU A 385 -0.66 -4.28 -20.40
C LEU A 385 -1.44 -3.34 -19.45
N ASP A 386 -1.74 -2.10 -19.84
CA ASP A 386 -2.43 -1.12 -18.97
C ASP A 386 -3.91 -1.47 -18.69
N LEU A 387 -4.46 -2.46 -19.41
CA LEU A 387 -5.81 -2.98 -19.19
C LEU A 387 -5.94 -3.77 -17.88
N ALA A 388 -4.83 -4.22 -17.28
CA ALA A 388 -4.86 -4.92 -16.00
C ALA A 388 -4.99 -4.00 -14.79
N TYR A 389 -4.76 -2.70 -14.93
CA TYR A 389 -4.96 -1.74 -13.84
C TYR A 389 -6.02 -0.68 -14.16
N GLY A 390 -6.49 -0.57 -15.40
CA GLY A 390 -7.66 0.25 -15.77
C GLY A 390 -7.49 1.76 -15.52
N VAL A 391 -6.30 2.19 -15.11
CA VAL A 391 -5.97 3.59 -14.89
C VAL A 391 -5.15 4.03 -16.08
N SER A 392 -5.83 4.45 -17.16
CA SER A 392 -5.18 5.28 -18.15
C SER A 392 -4.58 6.50 -17.42
N GLY A 393 -3.27 6.69 -17.54
CA GLY A 393 -2.61 7.90 -17.06
C GLY A 393 -3.13 9.14 -17.79
N TRP A 394 -2.83 10.32 -17.28
CA TRP A 394 -3.16 11.59 -17.94
C TRP A 394 -2.02 12.11 -18.82
N SER A 395 -0.97 11.31 -19.01
CA SER A 395 0.19 11.69 -19.82
C SER A 395 0.79 13.03 -19.37
N ILE A 396 0.76 13.27 -18.05
CA ILE A 396 1.32 14.47 -17.43
C ILE A 396 2.84 14.46 -17.65
N LYS A 397 3.40 15.58 -18.08
CA LYS A 397 4.83 15.64 -18.34
C LYS A 397 5.61 15.76 -17.02
N PRO A 398 6.79 15.12 -16.90
CA PRO A 398 7.73 15.43 -15.83
C PRO A 398 7.98 16.93 -15.73
N ARG A 399 8.09 17.45 -14.49
CA ARG A 399 8.37 18.86 -14.19
C ARG A 399 7.34 19.84 -14.76
N SER A 400 6.08 19.42 -14.94
CA SER A 400 4.99 20.30 -15.38
C SER A 400 4.15 20.83 -14.23
N SER A 401 3.35 21.86 -14.52
CA SER A 401 2.31 22.38 -13.64
C SER A 401 0.96 22.19 -14.30
N GLU A 402 -0.02 21.66 -13.57
CA GLU A 402 -1.36 21.36 -14.08
C GLU A 402 -2.43 21.82 -13.08
N ARG A 403 -3.69 21.84 -13.53
CA ARG A 403 -4.84 22.01 -12.65
C ARG A 403 -5.60 20.70 -12.51
N PHE A 404 -5.56 20.13 -11.30
CA PHE A 404 -6.32 18.95 -10.94
C PHE A 404 -7.72 19.37 -10.49
N ARG A 405 -8.77 18.86 -11.15
CA ARG A 405 -10.17 19.24 -10.94
C ARG A 405 -10.92 18.10 -10.26
N VAL A 406 -11.73 18.44 -9.26
CA VAL A 406 -12.71 17.53 -8.63
C VAL A 406 -14.10 18.12 -8.79
N GLU A 407 -15.00 17.36 -9.40
CA GLU A 407 -16.35 17.80 -9.76
C GLU A 407 -17.41 16.87 -9.17
N MET A 408 -18.44 17.44 -8.55
CA MET A 408 -19.53 16.71 -7.92
C MET A 408 -20.43 16.03 -8.95
N LEU A 409 -20.71 14.75 -8.73
CA LEU A 409 -21.68 13.98 -9.51
C LEU A 409 -22.83 13.51 -8.61
N CYS A 410 -24.03 13.93 -8.97
CA CYS A 410 -25.22 13.70 -8.16
C CYS A 410 -26.06 12.59 -8.77
N ARG A 411 -26.78 11.86 -7.93
CA ARG A 411 -27.66 10.79 -8.39
C ARG A 411 -28.96 11.45 -8.87
N GLY A 412 -29.13 11.62 -10.17
CA GLY A 412 -30.35 12.18 -10.76
C GLY A 412 -30.30 13.69 -11.03
N GLU A 413 -31.02 14.11 -12.08
CA GLU A 413 -31.20 15.52 -12.41
C GLU A 413 -32.09 16.21 -11.36
N GLY A 414 -31.60 17.33 -10.79
CA GLY A 414 -32.36 18.14 -9.84
C GLY A 414 -32.33 17.70 -8.38
N GLU A 415 -31.74 16.56 -8.04
CA GLU A 415 -31.56 16.16 -6.64
C GLU A 415 -30.46 17.00 -5.96
N ARG A 416 -30.68 17.34 -4.68
CA ARG A 416 -29.61 17.89 -3.84
C ARG A 416 -28.53 16.84 -3.74
N CYS A 417 -27.32 17.21 -4.14
CA CYS A 417 -26.20 16.33 -4.06
C CYS A 417 -25.92 15.97 -2.60
N GLY A 418 -25.56 14.72 -2.40
CA GLY A 418 -24.90 14.34 -1.17
C GLY A 418 -23.63 15.16 -0.93
N LYS A 419 -23.05 15.00 0.25
CA LYS A 419 -21.79 15.60 0.64
C LYS A 419 -20.60 14.92 -0.03
N PHE A 420 -19.58 15.68 -0.39
CA PHE A 420 -18.25 15.14 -0.66
C PHE A 420 -17.21 15.95 0.10
N LYS A 421 -16.17 15.29 0.63
CA LYS A 421 -15.15 15.93 1.45
C LYS A 421 -13.75 15.50 1.03
N ILE A 422 -12.97 16.43 0.50
CA ILE A 422 -11.55 16.28 0.19
C ILE A 422 -10.75 16.64 1.44
N LEU A 423 -9.76 15.80 1.77
CA LEU A 423 -8.87 15.96 2.90
C LEU A 423 -7.51 16.50 2.46
N ALA A 424 -6.97 15.98 1.36
CA ALA A 424 -5.70 16.44 0.81
C ALA A 424 -5.56 16.12 -0.68
N VAL A 425 -4.80 16.95 -1.39
CA VAL A 425 -4.26 16.69 -2.73
C VAL A 425 -2.76 16.88 -2.68
N ARG A 426 -2.03 15.88 -3.15
CA ARG A 426 -0.56 15.84 -3.11
C ARG A 426 -0.03 15.50 -4.50
N ALA A 427 1.01 16.21 -4.94
CA ALA A 427 1.73 15.91 -6.16
C ALA A 427 3.23 15.74 -5.91
N CYS A 428 3.82 14.89 -6.74
CA CYS A 428 5.21 14.49 -6.80
C CYS A 428 5.56 14.28 -8.28
#